data_AF-A0A962S5E8-F1
#
_entry.id   AF-A0A962S5E8-F1
#
_cell.length_a   1.000
_cell.length_b   1.000
_cell.length_c   1.000
_cell.angle_alpha   90.00
_cell.angle_beta   90.00
_cell.angle_gamma   90.00
#
_symmetry.space_group_name_H-M   'P 1'
#
loop_
_entity.id
_entity.type
_entity.pdbx_description
1 polymer ?
#
loop_
_entity_poly.entity_id
_entity_poly.type
_entity_poly.pdbx_seq_one_letter_code
_entity_poly.pdbx_strand_id
1 'polypeptide(L)'
;MQRLYLNCLYLLLAGCLSAAGCQGSAVRTLEHDRDTGRLTEDEARLWYAANELDRTLQNKGVVYVDENLNRYLQSLAGTLYPEFAGTVKLHALDAPELNAFALPNGSVYLNLGLIARMENEAQLATVVAHELSHYKFQHGLKQRHATDTAAVAGWAVTIFTGIPLSGQLVALGAMSGYSQEAEREADREGFKRISAHGYAPAESVRVFEIMRAEAKALGTNDPWLYSSHPRLTERIETMQSLVSQHAVASGRRYSDRFAAATTGLRARLLEKYLAAHQYKQLIHVLEDGAIRQRYPAHAAYYLGEAYRQRAEEGDSDKAQAAYLNAIEKAPRFAPAYRALGIMRMQQGANSEALRYFESYLELEPDAADIKYIQLYKRRLMEQP
;
A
#
# COMPACT_ATOMS: atom_id res chain seq x y z
N MET A 1 30.68 -50.14 -52.78
CA MET A 1 31.36 -48.83 -52.83
C MET A 1 31.01 -48.07 -51.55
N GLN A 2 31.72 -48.28 -50.44
CA GLN A 2 32.92 -47.53 -50.00
C GLN A 2 32.68 -46.02 -49.75
N ARG A 3 32.49 -45.66 -48.47
CA ARG A 3 33.43 -44.88 -47.61
C ARG A 3 33.94 -43.49 -48.05
N LEU A 4 33.96 -42.58 -47.05
CA LEU A 4 34.73 -41.33 -46.87
C LEU A 4 34.24 -40.11 -47.70
N TYR A 5 34.07 -38.89 -47.16
CA TYR A 5 35.05 -38.14 -46.36
C TYR A 5 34.47 -37.28 -45.23
N LEU A 6 35.28 -37.21 -44.18
CA LEU A 6 35.19 -36.48 -42.93
C LEU A 6 36.17 -35.28 -43.01
N ASN A 7 35.83 -34.18 -42.33
CA ASN A 7 36.71 -33.08 -41.86
C ASN A 7 37.36 -32.09 -42.85
N CYS A 8 37.16 -30.81 -42.55
CA CYS A 8 38.14 -29.70 -42.45
C CYS A 8 37.64 -28.41 -43.10
N LEU A 9 37.09 -27.47 -42.31
CA LEU A 9 37.69 -26.13 -42.15
C LEU A 9 36.99 -25.37 -41.01
N TYR A 10 37.43 -25.63 -39.77
CA TYR A 10 37.57 -24.55 -38.80
C TYR A 10 38.73 -23.69 -39.30
N LEU A 11 38.50 -22.40 -39.59
CA LEU A 11 39.46 -21.30 -39.39
C LEU A 11 38.85 -19.97 -39.88
N LEU A 12 38.78 -19.03 -38.94
CA LEU A 12 38.96 -17.58 -39.12
C LEU A 12 37.88 -16.79 -39.87
N LEU A 13 36.85 -16.39 -39.13
CA LEU A 13 36.37 -15.01 -39.17
C LEU A 13 36.24 -14.48 -37.72
N ALA A 14 37.41 -14.38 -37.07
CA ALA A 14 37.61 -13.43 -35.99
C ALA A 14 37.67 -12.03 -36.64
N GLY A 15 36.51 -11.47 -36.94
CA GLY A 15 36.35 -10.17 -37.58
C GLY A 15 35.63 -9.21 -36.64
N CYS A 16 36.42 -8.42 -35.92
CA CYS A 16 36.01 -7.16 -35.29
C CYS A 16 34.83 -7.23 -34.30
N LEU A 17 35.08 -7.76 -33.09
CA LEU A 17 34.59 -7.08 -31.90
C LEU A 17 35.30 -5.72 -31.84
N SER A 18 34.76 -4.73 -32.57
CA SER A 18 34.93 -3.36 -32.12
C SER A 18 34.08 -3.27 -30.86
N ALA A 19 34.75 -3.30 -29.72
CA ALA A 19 34.24 -2.68 -28.51
C ALA A 19 34.08 -1.19 -28.81
N ALA A 20 33.03 -0.83 -29.56
CA ALA A 20 32.37 0.43 -29.35
C ALA A 20 31.89 0.33 -27.91
N GLY A 21 32.68 0.88 -26.99
CA GLY A 21 32.20 1.11 -25.64
C GLY A 21 30.90 1.87 -25.83
N CYS A 22 29.77 1.20 -25.59
CA CYS A 22 28.51 1.88 -25.38
C CYS A 22 28.76 2.78 -24.18
N GLN A 23 29.16 4.02 -24.45
CA GLN A 23 28.91 5.12 -23.54
C GLN A 23 27.39 5.10 -23.37
N GLY A 24 26.91 4.41 -22.34
CA GLY A 24 25.49 4.36 -22.03
C GLY A 24 25.01 5.80 -21.99
N SER A 25 24.11 6.15 -22.90
CA SER A 25 23.55 7.49 -22.94
C SER A 25 23.01 7.79 -21.55
N ALA A 26 23.47 8.88 -20.94
CA ALA A 26 23.00 9.28 -19.62
C ALA A 26 21.46 9.32 -19.65
N VAL A 27 20.82 8.56 -18.76
CA VAL A 27 19.36 8.51 -18.66
C VAL A 27 18.87 9.91 -18.32
N ARG A 28 18.02 10.48 -19.17
CA ARG A 28 17.55 11.86 -19.02
C ARG A 28 16.54 12.01 -17.90
N THR A 29 16.53 13.19 -17.28
CA THR A 29 15.42 13.62 -16.43
C THR A 29 14.24 14.03 -17.30
N LEU A 30 13.03 13.64 -16.91
CA LEU A 30 11.80 14.17 -17.49
C LEU A 30 11.49 15.52 -16.84
N GLU A 31 11.23 16.54 -17.65
CA GLU A 31 10.84 17.88 -17.18
C GLU A 31 9.40 18.24 -17.55
N HIS A 32 8.82 17.56 -18.56
CA HIS A 32 7.43 17.77 -18.98
C HIS A 32 6.82 16.50 -19.59
N ASP A 33 5.49 16.37 -19.57
CA ASP A 33 4.77 15.25 -20.21
C ASP A 33 5.14 15.00 -21.69
N ARG A 34 5.56 16.04 -22.43
CA ARG A 34 5.96 16.00 -23.84
C ARG A 34 7.27 15.23 -24.04
N ASP A 35 8.06 15.08 -22.99
CA ASP A 35 9.30 14.33 -23.04
C ASP A 35 9.05 12.85 -23.40
N THR A 36 7.84 12.35 -23.13
CA THR A 36 7.41 10.99 -23.47
C THR A 36 7.22 10.78 -24.98
N GLY A 37 7.22 11.84 -25.78
CA GLY A 37 7.18 11.77 -27.25
C GLY A 37 8.53 11.47 -27.92
N ARG A 38 9.62 11.41 -27.15
CA ARG A 38 11.00 11.23 -27.65
C ARG A 38 11.76 10.14 -26.91
N LEU A 39 11.10 9.00 -26.69
CA LEU A 39 11.70 7.89 -25.97
C LEU A 39 12.84 7.26 -26.78
N THR A 40 13.95 6.93 -26.12
CA THR A 40 14.95 6.01 -26.68
C THR A 40 14.34 4.61 -26.85
N GLU A 41 15.01 3.71 -27.57
CA GLU A 41 14.50 2.36 -27.78
C GLU A 41 14.31 1.58 -26.46
N ASP A 42 15.26 1.74 -25.52
CA ASP A 42 15.17 1.14 -24.19
C ASP A 42 14.06 1.76 -23.33
N GLU A 43 13.92 3.09 -23.37
CA GLU A 43 12.81 3.80 -22.72
C GLU A 43 11.45 3.32 -23.27
N ALA A 44 11.32 3.20 -24.59
CA ALA A 44 10.09 2.75 -25.25
C ALA A 44 9.71 1.31 -24.87
N ARG A 45 10.70 0.41 -24.78
CA ARG A 45 10.48 -0.98 -24.31
C ARG A 45 9.95 -1.04 -22.88
N LEU A 46 10.55 -0.27 -21.97
CA LEU A 46 10.07 -0.20 -20.58
C LEU A 46 8.67 0.41 -20.49
N TRP A 47 8.40 1.44 -21.30
CA TRP A 47 7.09 2.07 -21.37
C TRP A 47 6.00 1.10 -21.82
N TYR A 48 6.29 0.30 -22.85
CA TYR A 48 5.39 -0.74 -23.32
C TYR A 48 5.12 -1.79 -22.24
N ALA A 49 6.16 -2.30 -21.59
CA ALA A 49 6.01 -3.25 -20.48
C ALA A 49 5.17 -2.68 -19.34
N ALA A 50 5.42 -1.43 -18.95
CA ALA A 50 4.63 -0.71 -17.94
C ALA A 50 3.15 -0.59 -18.34
N ASN A 51 2.85 -0.27 -19.59
CA ASN A 51 1.46 -0.20 -20.10
C ASN A 51 0.75 -1.57 -20.04
N GLU A 52 1.45 -2.67 -20.33
CA GLU A 52 0.88 -4.02 -20.24
C GLU A 52 0.56 -4.42 -18.80
N LEU A 53 1.45 -4.10 -17.86
CA LEU A 53 1.21 -4.29 -16.44
C LEU A 53 0.03 -3.45 -15.95
N ASP A 54 -0.02 -2.17 -16.33
CA ASP A 54 -1.13 -1.26 -16.04
C ASP A 54 -2.47 -1.88 -16.44
N ARG A 55 -2.55 -2.36 -17.69
CA ARG A 55 -3.74 -3.02 -18.22
C ARG A 55 -4.08 -4.28 -17.43
N THR A 56 -3.06 -5.04 -17.05
CA THR A 56 -3.25 -6.27 -16.27
C THR A 56 -3.80 -5.98 -14.87
N LEU A 57 -3.27 -4.98 -14.18
CA LEU A 57 -3.73 -4.56 -12.85
C LEU A 57 -5.18 -4.07 -12.89
N GLN A 58 -5.52 -3.27 -13.90
CA GLN A 58 -6.89 -2.77 -14.09
C GLN A 58 -7.86 -3.91 -14.44
N ASN A 59 -7.50 -4.81 -15.36
CA ASN A 59 -8.39 -5.89 -15.81
C ASN A 59 -8.62 -6.99 -14.77
N LYS A 60 -7.63 -7.26 -13.91
CA LYS A 60 -7.74 -8.31 -12.87
C LYS A 60 -8.51 -7.87 -11.62
N GLY A 61 -9.02 -6.64 -11.59
CA GLY A 61 -9.86 -6.14 -10.50
C GLY A 61 -9.12 -5.95 -9.17
N VAL A 62 -7.78 -5.84 -9.20
CA VAL A 62 -6.97 -5.56 -8.00
C VAL A 62 -6.89 -4.06 -7.68
N VAL A 63 -7.23 -3.22 -8.65
CA VAL A 63 -7.38 -1.77 -8.45
C VAL A 63 -8.67 -1.53 -7.67
N TYR A 64 -8.54 -0.81 -6.57
CA TYR A 64 -9.67 -0.35 -5.79
C TYR A 64 -10.38 0.79 -6.52
N VAL A 65 -11.65 0.57 -6.87
CA VAL A 65 -12.46 1.54 -7.64
C VAL A 65 -13.35 2.32 -6.68
N ASP A 66 -12.99 3.58 -6.44
CA ASP A 66 -13.81 4.57 -5.75
C ASP A 66 -13.63 5.93 -6.44
N GLU A 67 -14.72 6.50 -6.94
CA GLU A 67 -14.66 7.73 -7.75
C GLU A 67 -14.14 8.93 -6.96
N ASN A 68 -14.48 9.02 -5.67
CA ASN A 68 -14.09 10.14 -4.82
C ASN A 68 -12.59 10.10 -4.52
N LEU A 69 -12.08 8.93 -4.13
CA LEU A 69 -10.66 8.68 -3.91
C LEU A 69 -9.88 8.88 -5.21
N ASN A 70 -10.35 8.34 -6.34
CA ASN A 70 -9.66 8.48 -7.62
C ASN A 70 -9.51 9.95 -8.02
N ARG A 71 -10.58 10.74 -7.91
CA ARG A 71 -10.55 12.18 -8.18
C ARG A 71 -9.59 12.92 -7.23
N TYR A 72 -9.63 12.58 -5.96
CA TYR A 72 -8.74 13.14 -4.95
C TYR A 72 -7.26 12.84 -5.26
N LEU A 73 -6.92 11.59 -5.58
CA LEU A 73 -5.57 11.18 -5.94
C LEU A 73 -5.07 11.88 -7.22
N GLN A 74 -5.91 11.98 -8.26
CA GLN A 74 -5.53 12.72 -9.48
C GLN A 74 -5.28 14.20 -9.18
N SER A 75 -6.14 14.82 -8.36
CA SER A 75 -5.97 16.22 -7.95
C SER A 75 -4.68 16.44 -7.16
N LEU A 76 -4.30 15.50 -6.30
CA LEU A 76 -3.06 15.55 -5.53
C LEU A 76 -1.84 15.48 -6.44
N ALA A 77 -1.82 14.53 -7.39
CA ALA A 77 -0.73 14.40 -8.36
C ALA A 77 -0.57 15.64 -9.23
N GLY A 78 -1.67 16.17 -9.77
CA GLY A 78 -1.66 17.40 -10.57
C GLY A 78 -1.27 18.65 -9.78
N THR A 79 -1.48 18.65 -8.45
CA THR A 79 -0.98 19.72 -7.57
C THR A 79 0.53 19.64 -7.42
N LEU A 80 1.08 18.44 -7.17
CA LEU A 80 2.50 18.25 -6.88
C LEU A 80 3.39 18.34 -8.14
N TYR A 81 2.89 17.83 -9.27
CA TYR A 81 3.62 17.77 -10.55
C TYR A 81 2.72 18.21 -11.71
N PRO A 82 2.34 19.49 -11.79
CA PRO A 82 1.48 20.00 -12.87
C PRO A 82 2.08 19.79 -14.27
N GLU A 83 3.41 19.75 -14.40
CA GLU A 83 4.11 19.50 -15.66
C GLU A 83 3.88 18.07 -16.23
N PHE A 84 3.38 17.15 -15.40
CA PHE A 84 3.10 15.75 -15.76
C PHE A 84 1.61 15.41 -15.76
N ALA A 85 0.72 16.41 -15.70
CA ALA A 85 -0.73 16.19 -15.64
C ALA A 85 -1.29 15.39 -16.84
N GLY A 86 -0.61 15.39 -17.99
CA GLY A 86 -0.99 14.62 -19.18
C GLY A 86 -0.53 13.15 -19.18
N THR A 87 0.39 12.76 -18.30
CA THR A 87 1.01 11.41 -18.31
C THR A 87 0.83 10.64 -17.00
N VAL A 88 0.91 11.32 -15.87
CA VAL A 88 0.86 10.67 -14.55
C VAL A 88 -0.57 10.27 -14.19
N LYS A 89 -0.70 9.05 -13.65
CA LYS A 89 -1.98 8.50 -13.18
C LYS A 89 -1.80 7.82 -11.85
N LEU A 90 -2.60 8.19 -10.86
CA LEU A 90 -2.58 7.51 -9.56
C LEU A 90 -3.70 6.49 -9.46
N HIS A 91 -3.39 5.34 -8.86
CA HIS A 91 -4.32 4.24 -8.64
C HIS A 91 -4.21 3.73 -7.21
N ALA A 92 -5.34 3.38 -6.60
CA ALA A 92 -5.35 2.67 -5.33
C ALA A 92 -5.39 1.15 -5.58
N LEU A 93 -4.55 0.38 -4.89
CA LEU A 93 -4.59 -1.08 -4.90
C LEU A 93 -5.30 -1.60 -3.66
N ASP A 94 -6.16 -2.60 -3.85
CA ASP A 94 -6.96 -3.23 -2.79
C ASP A 94 -6.11 -4.17 -1.91
N ALA A 95 -5.04 -3.62 -1.32
CA ALA A 95 -3.96 -4.34 -0.65
C ALA A 95 -3.67 -3.72 0.74
N PRO A 96 -3.51 -4.52 1.81
CA PRO A 96 -3.38 -4.03 3.18
C PRO A 96 -1.97 -3.56 3.56
N GLU A 97 -0.96 -3.79 2.71
CA GLU A 97 0.43 -3.45 3.00
C GLU A 97 0.69 -1.94 2.88
N LEU A 98 1.68 -1.42 3.62
CA LEU A 98 2.13 -0.03 3.54
C LEU A 98 3.11 0.15 2.38
N ASN A 99 2.60 0.04 1.14
CA ASN A 99 3.43 0.13 -0.05
C ASN A 99 2.89 1.10 -1.10
N ALA A 100 3.80 1.63 -1.91
CA ALA A 100 3.55 2.38 -3.13
C ALA A 100 4.63 2.06 -4.16
N PHE A 101 4.32 2.26 -5.44
CA PHE A 101 5.34 2.21 -6.48
C PHE A 101 4.94 3.03 -7.70
N ALA A 102 5.93 3.65 -8.33
CA ALA A 102 5.81 4.25 -9.66
C ALA A 102 6.27 3.30 -10.77
N LEU A 103 5.50 3.25 -11.85
CA LEU A 103 5.86 2.58 -13.09
C LEU A 103 6.55 3.56 -14.07
N PRO A 104 7.39 3.06 -14.99
CA PRO A 104 8.05 3.90 -15.99
C PRO A 104 7.11 4.76 -16.85
N ASN A 105 5.85 4.35 -17.04
CA ASN A 105 4.88 5.09 -17.85
C ASN A 105 4.21 6.28 -17.12
N GLY A 106 4.52 6.50 -15.83
CA GLY A 106 3.92 7.55 -15.01
C GLY A 106 2.74 7.09 -14.16
N SER A 107 2.32 5.83 -14.27
CA SER A 107 1.31 5.25 -13.38
C SER A 107 1.91 4.99 -12.00
N VAL A 108 1.24 5.44 -10.95
CA VAL A 108 1.63 5.25 -9.55
C VAL A 108 0.54 4.47 -8.83
N TYR A 109 0.93 3.42 -8.14
CA TYR A 109 0.03 2.58 -7.37
C TYR A 109 0.28 2.76 -5.89
N LEU A 110 -0.79 3.01 -5.13
CA LEU A 110 -0.79 3.22 -3.69
C LEU A 110 -1.64 2.13 -3.04
N ASN A 111 -1.09 1.34 -2.14
CA ASN A 111 -1.88 0.35 -1.42
C ASN A 111 -2.87 1.03 -0.46
N LEU A 112 -4.06 0.45 -0.29
CA LEU A 112 -5.04 0.92 0.68
C LEU A 112 -4.48 0.98 2.10
N GLY A 113 -3.62 0.03 2.48
CA GLY A 113 -2.90 0.03 3.75
C GLY A 113 -2.12 1.32 3.98
N LEU A 114 -1.31 1.71 3.00
CA LEU A 114 -0.55 2.96 3.03
C LEU A 114 -1.47 4.18 3.15
N ILE A 115 -2.47 4.30 2.27
CA ILE A 115 -3.38 5.45 2.26
C ILE A 115 -4.08 5.57 3.61
N ALA A 116 -4.72 4.50 4.09
CA ALA A 116 -5.52 4.53 5.32
C ALA A 116 -4.68 4.79 6.57
N ARG A 117 -3.39 4.43 6.55
CA ARG A 117 -2.46 4.64 7.67
C ARG A 117 -2.00 6.09 7.80
N MET A 118 -2.01 6.88 6.72
CA MET A 118 -1.70 8.31 6.79
C MET A 118 -2.74 9.04 7.64
N GLU A 119 -2.30 10.06 8.36
CA GLU A 119 -3.10 10.85 9.29
C GLU A 119 -3.72 12.08 8.62
N ASN A 120 -3.08 12.56 7.55
CA ASN A 120 -3.48 13.75 6.81
C ASN A 120 -2.89 13.72 5.39
N GLU A 121 -3.29 14.68 4.56
CA GLU A 121 -2.84 14.70 3.18
C GLU A 121 -1.38 15.10 3.03
N ALA A 122 -0.81 15.97 3.85
CA ALA A 122 0.61 16.34 3.71
C ALA A 122 1.54 15.11 3.83
N GLN A 123 1.14 14.13 4.65
CA GLN A 123 1.81 12.83 4.73
C GLN A 123 1.64 12.03 3.43
N LEU A 124 0.42 11.90 2.91
CA LEU A 124 0.19 11.22 1.63
C LEU A 124 0.92 11.92 0.46
N ALA A 125 0.92 13.25 0.45
CA ALA A 125 1.60 14.10 -0.53
C ALA A 125 3.11 13.85 -0.52
N THR A 126 3.70 13.61 0.65
CA THR A 126 5.12 13.24 0.77
C THR A 126 5.39 11.93 0.02
N VAL A 127 4.56 10.90 0.23
CA VAL A 127 4.72 9.61 -0.46
C VAL A 127 4.52 9.76 -1.96
N VAL A 128 3.44 10.41 -2.38
CA VAL A 128 3.17 10.66 -3.81
C VAL A 128 4.29 11.46 -4.46
N ALA A 129 4.81 12.49 -3.78
CA ALA A 129 5.89 13.30 -4.33
C ALA A 129 7.20 12.53 -4.47
N HIS A 130 7.48 11.61 -3.54
CA HIS A 130 8.60 10.68 -3.61
C HIS A 130 8.45 9.72 -4.80
N GLU A 131 7.31 9.04 -4.94
CA GLU A 131 7.06 8.13 -6.07
C GLU A 131 7.17 8.82 -7.43
N LEU A 132 6.61 10.02 -7.55
CA LEU A 132 6.71 10.82 -8.77
C LEU A 132 8.12 11.35 -9.04
N SER A 133 8.96 11.46 -8.01
CA SER A 133 10.39 11.76 -8.21
C SER A 133 11.10 10.58 -8.88
N HIS A 134 10.75 9.32 -8.53
CA HIS A 134 11.29 8.15 -9.23
C HIS A 134 10.92 8.11 -10.71
N TYR A 135 9.68 8.51 -11.04
CA TYR A 135 9.26 8.70 -12.43
C TYR A 135 10.04 9.82 -13.11
N LYS A 136 10.09 11.01 -12.50
CA LYS A 136 10.80 12.19 -13.01
C LYS A 136 12.26 11.90 -13.36
N PHE A 137 12.98 11.25 -12.45
CA PHE A 137 14.40 10.97 -12.62
C PHE A 137 14.69 9.62 -13.30
N GLN A 138 13.64 8.91 -13.75
CA GLN A 138 13.71 7.61 -14.40
C GLN A 138 14.58 6.60 -13.64
N HIS A 139 14.43 6.55 -12.31
CA HIS A 139 15.26 5.70 -11.44
C HIS A 139 15.19 4.21 -11.82
N GLY A 140 14.04 3.72 -12.30
CA GLY A 140 13.91 2.33 -12.77
C GLY A 140 14.78 2.01 -13.98
N LEU A 141 14.91 2.96 -14.92
CA LEU A 141 15.77 2.80 -16.09
C LEU A 141 17.25 2.95 -15.73
N LYS A 142 17.59 3.92 -14.87
CA LYS A 142 18.96 4.07 -14.32
C LYS A 142 19.41 2.80 -13.60
N GLN A 143 18.56 2.23 -12.75
CA GLN A 143 18.84 0.98 -12.03
C GLN A 143 19.07 -0.18 -13.01
N ARG A 144 18.28 -0.25 -14.09
CA ARG A 144 18.46 -1.24 -15.16
C ARG A 144 19.80 -1.09 -15.88
N HIS A 145 20.20 0.13 -16.21
CA HIS A 145 21.50 0.37 -16.85
C HIS A 145 22.68 0.10 -15.91
N ALA A 146 22.52 0.32 -14.61
CA ALA A 146 23.55 0.05 -13.60
C ALA A 146 23.71 -1.45 -13.29
N THR A 147 22.66 -2.24 -13.49
CA THR A 147 22.65 -3.67 -13.18
C THR A 147 22.87 -4.46 -14.46
N ASP A 148 24.15 -4.58 -14.88
CA ASP A 148 24.62 -5.22 -16.13
C ASP A 148 24.43 -6.76 -16.14
N THR A 149 23.23 -7.23 -15.82
CA THR A 149 22.91 -8.67 -15.71
C THR A 149 21.73 -9.00 -16.61
N ALA A 150 21.82 -10.15 -17.30
CA ALA A 150 20.75 -10.71 -18.13
C ALA A 150 19.41 -10.89 -17.37
N ALA A 151 19.40 -10.79 -16.04
CA ALA A 151 18.22 -10.81 -15.19
C ALA A 151 17.33 -9.57 -15.34
N VAL A 152 17.86 -8.39 -15.72
CA VAL A 152 17.06 -7.15 -15.85
C VAL A 152 16.36 -7.02 -17.22
N ALA A 153 16.71 -7.89 -18.18
CA ALA A 153 15.81 -8.23 -19.28
C ALA A 153 14.43 -8.75 -18.77
N GLY A 154 14.34 -9.10 -17.48
CA GLY A 154 13.17 -9.49 -16.71
C GLY A 154 12.01 -8.49 -16.63
N TRP A 155 12.20 -7.17 -16.79
CA TRP A 155 11.04 -6.24 -16.71
C TRP A 155 9.98 -6.54 -17.78
N ALA A 156 10.40 -6.88 -19.00
CA ALA A 156 9.50 -7.35 -20.05
C ALA A 156 9.17 -8.84 -19.85
N VAL A 157 10.18 -9.68 -19.59
CA VAL A 157 10.00 -11.15 -19.53
C VAL A 157 9.07 -11.59 -18.40
N THR A 158 9.06 -10.94 -17.23
CA THR A 158 8.17 -11.29 -16.10
C THR A 158 6.70 -10.98 -16.39
N ILE A 159 6.42 -9.95 -17.20
CA ILE A 159 5.05 -9.58 -17.61
C ILE A 159 4.55 -10.51 -18.74
N PHE A 160 5.44 -10.99 -19.63
CA PHE A 160 5.11 -11.86 -20.76
C PHE A 160 5.18 -13.37 -20.47
N THR A 161 5.79 -13.79 -19.36
CA THR A 161 5.77 -15.19 -18.94
C THR A 161 4.46 -15.46 -18.19
N GLY A 162 3.87 -16.64 -18.35
CA GLY A 162 2.61 -17.07 -17.73
C GLY A 162 2.61 -17.14 -16.20
N ILE A 163 3.42 -16.31 -15.54
CA ILE A 163 3.48 -16.08 -14.11
C ILE A 163 2.15 -15.44 -13.67
N PRO A 164 1.50 -15.98 -12.61
CA PRO A 164 0.33 -15.36 -12.01
C PRO A 164 0.59 -13.90 -11.60
N LEU A 165 -0.45 -13.06 -11.56
CA LEU A 165 -0.29 -11.64 -11.21
C LEU A 165 0.43 -11.44 -9.88
N SER A 166 0.18 -12.31 -8.90
CA SER A 166 0.87 -12.28 -7.60
C SER A 166 2.38 -12.42 -7.75
N GLY A 167 2.87 -13.32 -8.61
CA GLY A 167 4.30 -13.47 -8.88
C GLY A 167 4.90 -12.25 -9.59
N GLN A 168 4.15 -11.61 -10.48
CA GLN A 168 4.58 -10.38 -11.15
C GLN A 168 4.72 -9.21 -10.16
N LEU A 169 3.74 -9.02 -9.27
CA LEU A 169 3.76 -7.99 -8.23
C LEU A 169 4.89 -8.20 -7.22
N VAL A 170 5.13 -9.46 -6.81
CA VAL A 170 6.26 -9.82 -5.93
C VAL A 170 7.59 -9.51 -6.59
N ALA A 171 7.75 -9.86 -7.88
CA ALA A 171 8.97 -9.55 -8.63
C ALA A 171 9.19 -8.04 -8.77
N LEU A 172 8.15 -7.26 -9.07
CA LEU A 172 8.23 -5.79 -9.11
C LEU A 172 8.62 -5.20 -7.76
N GLY A 173 8.01 -5.68 -6.67
CA GLY A 173 8.38 -5.29 -5.30
C GLY A 173 9.85 -5.58 -4.99
N ALA A 174 10.34 -6.78 -5.33
CA ALA A 174 11.74 -7.17 -5.16
C ALA A 174 12.72 -6.38 -6.05
N MET A 175 12.27 -5.90 -7.21
CA MET A 175 13.07 -5.14 -8.18
C MET A 175 12.99 -3.62 -8.01
N SER A 176 12.08 -3.14 -7.15
CA SER A 176 11.88 -1.72 -6.85
C SER A 176 12.83 -1.16 -5.78
N GLY A 177 13.78 -1.96 -5.29
CA GLY A 177 14.90 -1.47 -4.48
C GLY A 177 15.80 -0.54 -5.29
N TYR A 178 15.61 0.78 -5.14
CA TYR A 178 16.49 1.76 -5.78
C TYR A 178 17.81 1.91 -5.03
N SER A 179 18.83 2.46 -5.71
CA SER A 179 20.09 2.81 -5.05
C SER A 179 19.86 3.85 -3.94
N GLN A 180 20.76 3.89 -2.96
CA GLN A 180 20.70 4.88 -1.88
C GLN A 180 20.72 6.31 -2.41
N GLU A 181 21.46 6.56 -3.49
CA GLU A 181 21.52 7.84 -4.17
C GLU A 181 20.17 8.23 -4.78
N ALA A 182 19.48 7.28 -5.43
CA ALA A 182 18.15 7.49 -6.00
C ALA A 182 17.09 7.77 -4.93
N GLU A 183 17.15 7.06 -3.79
CA GLU A 183 16.28 7.33 -2.63
C GLU A 183 16.48 8.75 -2.09
N ARG A 184 17.74 9.17 -1.92
CA ARG A 184 18.08 10.51 -1.45
C ARG A 184 17.67 11.59 -2.45
N GLU A 185 17.80 11.33 -3.75
CA GLU A 185 17.35 12.23 -4.82
C GLU A 185 15.82 12.38 -4.79
N ALA A 186 15.09 11.27 -4.65
CA ALA A 186 13.63 11.26 -4.54
C ALA A 186 13.12 11.92 -3.25
N ASP A 187 13.77 11.70 -2.12
CA ASP A 187 13.43 12.36 -0.85
C ASP A 187 13.64 13.88 -0.93
N ARG A 188 14.74 14.35 -1.54
CA ARG A 188 15.00 15.79 -1.70
C ARG A 188 14.03 16.48 -2.65
N GLU A 189 13.79 15.90 -3.83
CA GLU A 189 12.83 16.48 -4.79
C GLU A 189 11.41 16.39 -4.24
N GLY A 190 11.01 15.26 -3.65
CA GLY A 190 9.72 15.10 -2.99
C GLY A 190 9.49 16.14 -1.90
N PHE A 191 10.48 16.35 -1.02
CA PHE A 191 10.44 17.38 0.01
C PHE A 191 10.31 18.81 -0.56
N LYS A 192 11.07 19.10 -1.62
CA LYS A 192 11.00 20.39 -2.32
C LYS A 192 9.59 20.62 -2.90
N ARG A 193 8.98 19.59 -3.48
CA ARG A 193 7.63 19.66 -4.08
C ARG A 193 6.56 19.93 -3.04
N ILE A 194 6.51 19.14 -1.96
CA ILE A 194 5.50 19.35 -0.92
C ILE A 194 5.65 20.74 -0.27
N SER A 195 6.89 21.21 -0.07
CA SER A 195 7.17 22.51 0.52
C SER A 195 6.76 23.66 -0.42
N ALA A 196 7.05 23.54 -1.71
CA ALA A 196 6.65 24.53 -2.72
C ALA A 196 5.13 24.70 -2.84
N HIS A 197 4.36 23.64 -2.54
CA HIS A 197 2.89 23.66 -2.55
C HIS A 197 2.27 23.91 -1.17
N GLY A 198 3.07 24.33 -0.17
CA GLY A 198 2.58 24.78 1.12
C GLY A 198 2.10 23.66 2.06
N TYR A 199 2.46 22.41 1.78
CA TYR A 199 2.25 21.31 2.71
C TYR A 199 3.18 21.44 3.92
N ALA A 200 2.73 20.97 5.08
CA ALA A 200 3.51 21.01 6.31
C ALA A 200 4.79 20.16 6.20
N PRO A 201 6.00 20.75 6.23
CA PRO A 201 7.25 20.00 6.03
C PRO A 201 7.51 18.95 7.13
N ALA A 202 7.09 19.23 8.37
CA ALA A 202 7.24 18.28 9.47
C ALA A 202 6.48 16.95 9.26
N GLU A 203 5.48 16.93 8.38
CA GLU A 203 4.74 15.71 8.07
C GLU A 203 5.55 14.72 7.24
N SER A 204 6.59 15.16 6.53
CA SER A 204 7.46 14.25 5.78
C SER A 204 8.26 13.32 6.71
N VAL A 205 8.67 13.84 7.87
CA VAL A 205 9.30 13.04 8.94
C VAL A 205 8.30 12.03 9.49
N ARG A 206 7.06 12.48 9.73
CA ARG A 206 6.01 11.68 10.36
C ARG A 206 5.62 10.44 9.55
N VAL A 207 5.68 10.51 8.22
CA VAL A 207 5.44 9.35 7.34
C VAL A 207 6.36 8.18 7.70
N PHE A 208 7.67 8.42 7.79
CA PHE A 208 8.63 7.37 8.08
C PHE A 208 8.60 6.91 9.54
N GLU A 209 8.22 7.79 10.46
CA GLU A 209 7.95 7.38 11.85
C GLU A 209 6.78 6.41 11.96
N ILE A 210 5.70 6.66 11.21
CA ILE A 210 4.53 5.78 11.12
C ILE A 210 4.96 4.41 10.58
N MET A 211 5.69 4.38 9.46
CA MET A 211 6.21 3.14 8.88
C MET A 211 7.15 2.39 9.85
N ARG A 212 8.03 3.12 10.56
CA ARG A 212 8.94 2.53 11.55
C ARG A 212 8.19 1.93 12.74
N ALA A 213 7.15 2.61 13.22
CA ALA A 213 6.31 2.12 14.31
C ALA A 213 5.58 0.83 13.91
N GLU A 214 5.03 0.80 12.69
CA GLU A 214 4.37 -0.37 12.13
C GLU A 214 5.36 -1.55 12.02
N ALA A 215 6.54 -1.33 11.43
CA ALA A 215 7.58 -2.36 11.29
C ALA A 215 7.97 -2.97 12.64
N LYS A 216 8.16 -2.10 13.65
CA LYS A 216 8.51 -2.52 15.01
C LYS A 216 7.39 -3.35 15.64
N ALA A 217 6.14 -2.95 15.48
CA ALA A 217 4.99 -3.63 16.06
C ALA A 217 4.79 -5.04 15.50
N LEU A 218 5.13 -5.25 14.23
CA LEU A 218 5.01 -6.54 13.58
C LEU A 218 6.16 -7.50 13.89
N GLY A 219 7.15 -7.07 14.68
CA GLY A 219 8.35 -7.86 14.98
C GLY A 219 9.16 -8.18 13.72
N THR A 220 8.93 -7.44 12.64
CA THR A 220 9.63 -7.62 11.37
C THR A 220 10.91 -6.79 11.42
N ASN A 221 12.05 -7.47 11.62
CA ASN A 221 13.37 -6.89 11.36
C ASN A 221 13.75 -6.93 9.87
N ASP A 222 12.89 -7.48 8.99
CA ASP A 222 13.26 -7.96 7.66
C ASP A 222 12.53 -7.25 6.50
N PRO A 223 13.20 -7.12 5.35
CA PRO A 223 13.00 -6.09 4.33
C PRO A 223 11.75 -6.25 3.48
N TRP A 224 11.00 -7.35 3.52
CA TRP A 224 9.92 -7.58 2.54
C TRP A 224 8.73 -6.62 2.63
N LEU A 225 8.34 -6.19 3.85
CA LEU A 225 7.23 -5.25 4.04
C LEU A 225 7.54 -3.84 3.49
N TYR A 226 8.82 -3.56 3.26
CA TYR A 226 9.38 -2.30 2.76
C TYR A 226 10.47 -2.56 1.70
N SER A 227 10.33 -3.64 0.93
CA SER A 227 11.44 -4.22 0.11
C SER A 227 11.96 -3.27 -0.95
N SER A 228 11.12 -2.32 -1.34
CA SER A 228 11.40 -1.24 -2.28
C SER A 228 12.28 -0.12 -1.67
N HIS A 229 12.20 0.15 -0.37
CA HIS A 229 12.84 1.33 0.26
C HIS A 229 13.42 1.09 1.68
N PRO A 230 14.36 0.15 1.89
CA PRO A 230 14.86 -0.18 3.21
C PRO A 230 15.95 0.80 3.68
N ARG A 231 15.55 1.85 4.43
CA ARG A 231 16.42 2.69 5.30
C ARG A 231 15.65 3.75 6.13
N LEU A 232 14.56 3.34 6.80
CA LEU A 232 13.66 4.27 7.52
C LEU A 232 14.39 5.23 8.47
N THR A 233 15.40 4.78 9.21
CA THR A 233 16.18 5.66 10.10
C THR A 233 16.93 6.75 9.33
N GLU A 234 17.63 6.40 8.26
CA GLU A 234 18.35 7.37 7.42
C GLU A 234 17.38 8.34 6.73
N ARG A 235 16.21 7.86 6.29
CA ARG A 235 15.18 8.73 5.68
C ARG A 235 14.58 9.70 6.69
N ILE A 236 14.36 9.26 7.94
CA ILE A 236 13.96 10.14 9.04
C ILE A 236 15.01 11.22 9.27
N GLU A 237 16.28 10.86 9.38
CA GLU A 237 17.39 11.81 9.57
C GLU A 237 17.51 12.79 8.38
N THR A 238 17.35 12.29 7.16
CA THR A 238 17.36 13.10 5.94
C THR A 238 16.22 14.11 5.95
N MET A 239 14.99 13.68 6.24
CA MET A 239 13.83 14.58 6.31
C MET A 239 13.97 15.58 7.45
N GLN A 240 14.48 15.18 8.62
CA GLN A 240 14.76 16.10 9.73
C GLN A 240 15.77 17.17 9.33
N SER A 241 16.82 16.78 8.61
CA SER A 241 17.82 17.72 8.09
C SER A 241 17.19 18.71 7.09
N LEU A 242 16.40 18.22 6.14
CA LEU A 242 15.69 19.05 5.16
C LEU A 242 14.70 20.02 5.81
N VAL A 243 13.93 19.55 6.81
CA VAL A 243 13.02 20.39 7.61
C VAL A 243 13.79 21.48 8.35
N SER A 244 14.93 21.16 8.96
CA SER A 244 15.73 22.13 9.72
C SER A 244 16.34 23.23 8.84
N GLN A 245 16.63 22.90 7.58
CA GLN A 245 17.18 23.83 6.59
C GLN A 245 16.09 24.63 5.86
N HIS A 246 14.83 24.22 5.98
CA HIS A 246 13.72 24.90 5.32
C HIS A 246 13.25 26.10 6.14
N ALA A 247 13.28 27.28 5.53
CA ALA A 247 12.98 28.54 6.21
C ALA A 247 11.53 28.63 6.75
N VAL A 248 10.60 27.89 6.15
CA VAL A 248 9.18 27.92 6.52
C VAL A 248 8.86 26.70 7.40
N ALA A 249 8.80 26.90 8.71
CA ALA A 249 8.51 25.83 9.66
C ALA A 249 7.05 25.32 9.61
N SER A 250 6.13 26.10 9.03
CA SER A 250 4.69 25.82 9.07
C SER A 250 4.08 25.62 7.68
N GLY A 251 3.23 24.61 7.53
CA GLY A 251 2.42 24.42 6.33
C GLY A 251 1.08 23.77 6.67
N ARG A 252 0.29 23.47 5.64
CA ARG A 252 -1.05 22.88 5.82
C ARG A 252 -0.98 21.36 5.82
N ARG A 253 -1.72 20.74 6.75
CA ARG A 253 -1.91 19.28 6.83
C ARG A 253 -3.04 18.77 5.92
N TYR A 254 -4.06 19.60 5.69
CA TYR A 254 -5.31 19.25 5.00
C TYR A 254 -6.00 17.98 5.55
N SER A 255 -6.05 17.86 6.88
CA SER A 255 -6.65 16.70 7.58
C SER A 255 -8.11 16.45 7.22
N ASP A 256 -8.94 17.50 7.12
CA ASP A 256 -10.38 17.33 6.83
C ASP A 256 -10.62 16.86 5.39
N ARG A 257 -9.89 17.44 4.42
CA ARG A 257 -9.95 17.02 3.01
C ARG A 257 -9.53 15.57 2.86
N PHE A 258 -8.45 15.18 3.53
CA PHE A 258 -7.98 13.81 3.57
C PHE A 258 -9.02 12.86 4.17
N ALA A 259 -9.55 13.20 5.35
CA ALA A 259 -10.56 12.38 6.03
C ALA A 259 -11.81 12.16 5.17
N ALA A 260 -12.29 13.21 4.49
CA ALA A 260 -13.42 13.11 3.56
C ALA A 260 -13.12 12.19 2.36
N ALA A 261 -11.90 12.22 1.82
CA ALA A 261 -11.48 11.34 0.73
C ALA A 261 -11.27 9.88 1.15
N THR A 262 -10.97 9.61 2.43
CA THR A 262 -10.60 8.28 2.92
C THR A 262 -11.63 7.64 3.87
N THR A 263 -12.82 8.22 4.03
CA THR A 263 -13.79 7.83 5.08
C THR A 263 -14.11 6.33 5.09
N GLY A 264 -14.36 5.72 3.92
CA GLY A 264 -14.67 4.29 3.79
C GLY A 264 -13.45 3.35 3.82
N LEU A 265 -12.24 3.89 3.54
CA LEU A 265 -11.04 3.06 3.37
C LEU A 265 -10.60 2.39 4.66
N ARG A 266 -10.75 3.10 5.78
CA ARG A 266 -10.30 2.60 7.09
C ARG A 266 -11.12 1.41 7.57
N ALA A 267 -12.44 1.38 7.34
CA ALA A 267 -13.26 0.19 7.60
C ALA A 267 -12.80 -0.99 6.73
N ARG A 268 -12.67 -0.75 5.42
CA ARG A 268 -12.24 -1.76 4.45
C ARG A 268 -10.87 -2.36 4.78
N LEU A 269 -9.93 -1.53 5.26
CA LEU A 269 -8.63 -2.02 5.69
C LEU A 269 -8.75 -2.98 6.88
N LEU A 270 -9.59 -2.67 7.87
CA LEU A 270 -9.81 -3.54 9.03
C LEU A 270 -10.42 -4.90 8.62
N GLU A 271 -11.37 -4.89 7.68
CA GLU A 271 -11.94 -6.10 7.09
C GLU A 271 -10.87 -6.96 6.42
N LYS A 272 -9.96 -6.33 5.66
CA LYS A 272 -8.84 -7.02 5.03
C LYS A 272 -7.89 -7.63 6.04
N TYR A 273 -7.53 -6.89 7.09
CA TYR A 273 -6.67 -7.42 8.14
C TYR A 273 -7.29 -8.66 8.81
N LEU A 274 -8.59 -8.64 9.10
CA LEU A 274 -9.28 -9.83 9.61
C LEU A 274 -9.28 -10.98 8.60
N ALA A 275 -9.66 -10.71 7.35
CA ALA A 275 -9.74 -11.74 6.30
C ALA A 275 -8.38 -12.39 6.00
N ALA A 276 -7.28 -11.63 6.13
CA ALA A 276 -5.92 -12.11 5.95
C ALA A 276 -5.28 -12.68 7.24
N HIS A 277 -6.05 -12.81 8.33
CA HIS A 277 -5.56 -13.23 9.65
C HIS A 277 -4.39 -12.36 10.19
N GLN A 278 -4.32 -11.11 9.77
CA GLN A 278 -3.32 -10.11 10.18
C GLN A 278 -3.75 -9.44 11.50
N TYR A 279 -4.00 -10.25 12.53
CA TYR A 279 -4.54 -9.77 13.81
C TYR A 279 -3.56 -8.84 14.53
N LYS A 280 -2.24 -9.10 14.45
CA LYS A 280 -1.22 -8.27 15.09
C LYS A 280 -1.21 -6.84 14.54
N GLN A 281 -1.31 -6.70 13.21
CA GLN A 281 -1.44 -5.42 12.50
C GLN A 281 -2.68 -4.66 12.98
N LEU A 282 -3.83 -5.33 12.96
CA LEU A 282 -5.11 -4.74 13.36
C LEU A 282 -5.08 -4.27 14.82
N ILE A 283 -4.61 -5.14 15.72
CA ILE A 283 -4.47 -4.85 17.15
C ILE A 283 -3.53 -3.66 17.36
N HIS A 284 -2.37 -3.63 16.69
CA HIS A 284 -1.44 -2.50 16.77
C HIS A 284 -2.10 -1.18 16.38
N VAL A 285 -2.88 -1.18 15.30
CA VAL A 285 -3.57 0.00 14.78
C VAL A 285 -4.69 0.48 15.72
N LEU A 286 -5.45 -0.44 16.33
CA LEU A 286 -6.65 -0.10 17.07
C LEU A 286 -6.49 -0.09 18.60
N GLU A 287 -5.44 -0.66 19.18
CA GLU A 287 -5.17 -0.57 20.63
C GLU A 287 -4.88 0.88 21.05
N ASP A 288 -4.14 1.62 20.24
CA ASP A 288 -3.88 3.03 20.47
C ASP A 288 -5.16 3.86 20.26
N GLY A 289 -5.69 4.42 21.36
CA GLY A 289 -6.90 5.22 21.34
C GLY A 289 -6.81 6.49 20.47
N ALA A 290 -5.63 7.09 20.33
CA ALA A 290 -5.43 8.28 19.49
C ALA A 290 -5.45 7.92 18.00
N ILE A 291 -4.92 6.74 17.64
CA ILE A 291 -5.02 6.22 16.26
C ILE A 291 -6.46 5.78 15.98
N ARG A 292 -7.09 5.03 16.89
CA ARG A 292 -8.46 4.50 16.75
C ARG A 292 -9.51 5.57 16.52
N GLN A 293 -9.36 6.77 17.10
CA GLN A 293 -10.27 7.90 16.87
C GLN A 293 -10.39 8.34 15.40
N ARG A 294 -9.43 7.95 14.56
CA ARG A 294 -9.42 8.26 13.12
C ARG A 294 -10.16 7.19 12.30
N TYR A 295 -10.48 6.06 12.90
CA TYR A 295 -11.26 4.99 12.30
C TYR A 295 -12.75 5.21 12.57
N PRO A 296 -13.65 4.56 11.82
CA PRO A 296 -15.09 4.66 12.05
C PRO A 296 -15.47 4.32 13.50
N ALA A 297 -16.57 4.88 14.00
CA ALA A 297 -16.97 4.71 15.40
C ALA A 297 -17.13 3.24 15.82
N HIS A 298 -17.49 2.36 14.88
CA HIS A 298 -17.61 0.92 15.11
C HIS A 298 -16.28 0.16 15.03
N ALA A 299 -15.13 0.82 14.84
CA ALA A 299 -13.84 0.17 14.61
C ALA A 299 -13.43 -0.78 15.75
N ALA A 300 -13.85 -0.49 16.98
CA ALA A 300 -13.60 -1.36 18.13
C ALA A 300 -14.23 -2.76 17.97
N TYR A 301 -15.23 -2.94 17.10
CA TYR A 301 -15.74 -4.26 16.74
C TYR A 301 -14.66 -5.12 16.09
N TYR A 302 -13.92 -4.57 15.12
CA TYR A 302 -12.85 -5.29 14.44
C TYR A 302 -11.69 -5.62 15.39
N LEU A 303 -11.42 -4.75 16.37
CA LEU A 303 -10.48 -5.05 17.45
C LEU A 303 -10.94 -6.24 18.29
N GLY A 304 -12.23 -6.30 18.62
CA GLY A 304 -12.82 -7.43 19.32
C GLY A 304 -12.73 -8.73 18.52
N GLU A 305 -13.00 -8.67 17.21
CA GLU A 305 -12.86 -9.82 16.31
C GLU A 305 -11.41 -10.28 16.22
N ALA A 306 -10.44 -9.36 16.18
CA ALA A 306 -9.03 -9.71 16.13
C ALA A 306 -8.58 -10.46 17.39
N TYR A 307 -8.95 -9.98 18.59
CA TYR A 307 -8.67 -10.71 19.83
C TYR A 307 -9.38 -12.06 19.87
N ARG A 308 -10.67 -12.10 19.52
CA ARG A 308 -11.47 -13.33 19.50
C ARG A 308 -10.86 -14.40 18.60
N GLN A 309 -10.35 -14.01 17.43
CA GLN A 309 -9.76 -14.94 16.46
C GLN A 309 -8.30 -15.27 16.74
N ARG A 310 -7.54 -14.36 17.37
CA ARG A 310 -6.16 -14.62 17.84
C ARG A 310 -6.13 -15.60 19.01
N ALA A 311 -7.10 -15.49 19.93
CA ALA A 311 -7.34 -16.43 21.02
C ALA A 311 -6.12 -16.69 21.92
N GLU A 312 -5.30 -15.67 22.18
CA GLU A 312 -4.23 -15.73 23.18
C GLU A 312 -4.80 -15.58 24.61
N GLU A 313 -3.98 -15.85 25.63
CA GLU A 313 -4.37 -15.67 27.04
C GLU A 313 -4.82 -14.22 27.30
N GLY A 314 -6.02 -14.06 27.90
CA GLY A 314 -6.63 -12.75 28.16
C GLY A 314 -7.33 -12.10 26.95
N ASP A 315 -7.25 -12.66 25.75
CA ASP A 315 -7.91 -12.09 24.57
C ASP A 315 -9.44 -12.15 24.65
N SER A 316 -10.00 -13.12 25.36
CA SER A 316 -11.46 -13.17 25.61
C SER A 316 -11.92 -11.86 26.28
N ASP A 317 -11.31 -11.47 27.39
CA ASP A 317 -11.72 -10.27 28.13
C ASP A 317 -11.52 -8.99 27.30
N LYS A 318 -10.41 -8.93 26.55
CA LYS A 318 -10.14 -7.82 25.62
C LYS A 318 -11.17 -7.76 24.49
N ALA A 319 -11.55 -8.90 23.93
CA ALA A 319 -12.57 -8.98 22.89
C ALA A 319 -13.91 -8.44 23.39
N GLN A 320 -14.33 -8.87 24.58
CA GLN A 320 -15.54 -8.36 25.22
C GLN A 320 -15.49 -6.84 25.42
N ALA A 321 -14.40 -6.32 26.00
CA ALA A 321 -14.24 -4.90 26.25
C ALA A 321 -14.30 -4.09 24.94
N ALA A 322 -13.70 -4.61 23.86
CA ALA A 322 -13.73 -3.98 22.55
C ALA A 322 -15.13 -3.97 21.93
N TYR A 323 -15.91 -5.05 22.04
CA TYR A 323 -17.30 -5.06 21.57
C TYR A 323 -18.19 -4.11 22.36
N LEU A 324 -18.02 -4.03 23.69
CA LEU A 324 -18.75 -3.07 24.52
C LEU A 324 -18.42 -1.63 24.13
N ASN A 325 -17.15 -1.33 23.86
CA ASN A 325 -16.74 -0.03 23.34
C ASN A 325 -17.35 0.26 21.96
N ALA A 326 -17.44 -0.75 21.09
CA ALA A 326 -18.09 -0.60 19.78
C ALA A 326 -19.58 -0.25 19.91
N ILE A 327 -20.30 -0.89 20.85
CA ILE A 327 -21.69 -0.55 21.16
C ILE A 327 -21.81 0.86 21.73
N GLU A 328 -20.92 1.26 22.64
CA GLU A 328 -20.92 2.60 23.22
C GLU A 328 -20.74 3.69 22.15
N LYS A 329 -19.80 3.49 21.22
CA LYS A 329 -19.47 4.47 20.18
C LYS A 329 -20.38 4.40 18.95
N ALA A 330 -20.93 3.22 18.66
CA ALA A 330 -21.83 2.99 17.53
C ALA A 330 -23.01 2.09 17.95
N PRO A 331 -23.99 2.61 18.72
CA PRO A 331 -25.11 1.81 19.25
C PRO A 331 -26.01 1.16 18.20
N ARG A 332 -25.94 1.61 16.95
CA ARG A 332 -26.69 1.02 15.83
C ARG A 332 -25.89 -0.01 15.04
N PHE A 333 -24.66 -0.30 15.43
CA PHE A 333 -23.81 -1.28 14.74
C PHE A 333 -24.10 -2.69 15.25
N ALA A 334 -25.09 -3.33 14.61
CA ALA A 334 -25.61 -4.64 14.99
C ALA A 334 -24.57 -5.77 15.16
N PRO A 335 -23.49 -5.87 14.34
CA PRO A 335 -22.54 -6.97 14.47
C PRO A 335 -21.87 -7.07 15.85
N ALA A 336 -21.70 -5.96 16.58
CA ALA A 336 -21.15 -5.98 17.94
C ALA A 336 -22.08 -6.68 18.95
N TYR A 337 -23.40 -6.46 18.84
CA TYR A 337 -24.40 -7.14 19.66
C TYR A 337 -24.42 -8.64 19.38
N ARG A 338 -24.38 -9.03 18.10
CA ARG A 338 -24.29 -10.44 17.70
C ARG A 338 -23.06 -11.12 18.28
N ALA A 339 -21.89 -10.50 18.15
CA ALA A 339 -20.63 -11.04 18.66
C ALA A 339 -20.66 -11.24 20.18
N LEU A 340 -21.16 -10.24 20.93
CA LEU A 340 -21.36 -10.37 22.38
C LEU A 340 -22.39 -11.42 22.76
N GLY A 341 -23.49 -11.55 22.03
CA GLY A 341 -24.50 -12.58 22.27
C GLY A 341 -23.90 -13.99 22.15
N ILE A 342 -23.15 -14.25 21.08
CA ILE A 342 -22.46 -15.54 20.87
C ILE A 342 -21.44 -15.78 21.99
N MET A 343 -20.65 -14.76 22.32
CA MET A 343 -19.62 -14.86 23.35
C MET A 343 -20.21 -15.14 24.74
N ARG A 344 -21.27 -14.42 25.14
CA ARG A 344 -21.96 -14.64 26.41
C ARG A 344 -22.63 -16.01 26.50
N MET A 345 -23.19 -16.48 25.39
CA MET A 345 -23.74 -17.83 25.29
C MET A 345 -22.66 -18.89 25.54
N GLN A 346 -21.48 -18.75 24.95
CA GLN A 346 -20.35 -19.66 25.15
C GLN A 346 -19.82 -19.65 26.60
N GLN A 347 -19.97 -18.52 27.29
CA GLN A 347 -19.60 -18.35 28.70
C GLN A 347 -20.69 -18.83 29.68
N GLY A 348 -21.84 -19.31 29.19
CA GLY A 348 -22.99 -19.70 30.03
C GLY A 348 -23.76 -18.52 30.63
N ALA A 349 -23.48 -17.29 30.22
CA ALA A 349 -24.19 -16.09 30.67
C ALA A 349 -25.49 -15.89 29.85
N ASN A 350 -26.41 -16.86 29.95
CA ASN A 350 -27.58 -16.99 29.08
C ASN A 350 -28.48 -15.73 29.08
N SER A 351 -28.73 -15.14 30.25
CA SER A 351 -29.53 -13.90 30.37
C SER A 351 -28.89 -12.70 29.68
N GLU A 352 -27.56 -12.59 29.69
CA GLU A 352 -26.87 -11.54 28.93
C GLU A 352 -26.91 -11.82 27.43
N ALA A 353 -26.67 -13.07 27.03
CA ALA A 353 -26.71 -13.49 25.64
C ALA A 353 -28.07 -13.19 24.99
N LEU A 354 -29.17 -13.49 25.69
CA LEU A 354 -30.53 -13.20 25.24
C LEU A 354 -30.74 -11.70 24.95
N ARG A 355 -30.33 -10.81 25.86
CA ARG A 355 -30.46 -9.35 25.66
C ARG A 355 -29.70 -8.85 24.44
N TYR A 356 -28.48 -9.36 24.22
CA TYR A 356 -27.69 -8.99 23.05
C TYR A 356 -28.29 -9.52 21.74
N PHE A 357 -28.81 -10.74 21.73
CA PHE A 357 -29.52 -11.27 20.56
C PHE A 357 -30.80 -10.49 20.26
N GLU A 358 -31.55 -10.05 21.27
CA GLU A 358 -32.72 -9.18 21.08
C GLU A 358 -32.34 -7.86 20.42
N SER A 359 -31.33 -7.19 20.94
CA SER A 359 -30.82 -5.94 20.36
C SER A 359 -30.35 -6.13 18.91
N TYR A 360 -29.68 -7.25 18.60
CA TYR A 360 -29.26 -7.58 17.23
C TYR A 360 -30.45 -7.74 16.29
N LEU A 361 -31.48 -8.50 16.70
CA LEU A 361 -32.68 -8.77 15.90
C LEU A 361 -33.53 -7.51 15.67
N GLU A 362 -33.52 -6.58 16.62
CA GLU A 362 -34.18 -5.27 16.47
C GLU A 362 -33.45 -4.37 15.46
N LEU A 363 -32.11 -4.41 15.46
CA LEU A 363 -31.29 -3.59 14.56
C LEU A 363 -31.27 -4.13 13.12
N GLU A 364 -31.27 -5.46 12.95
CA GLU A 364 -31.16 -6.14 11.65
C GLU A 364 -32.22 -7.26 11.50
N PRO A 365 -33.51 -6.90 11.33
CA PRO A 365 -34.61 -7.86 11.24
C PRO A 365 -34.58 -8.74 9.97
N ASP A 366 -33.76 -8.37 8.97
CA ASP A 366 -33.64 -9.06 7.69
C ASP A 366 -32.25 -9.70 7.48
N ALA A 367 -31.44 -9.81 8.56
CA ALA A 367 -30.12 -10.41 8.48
C ALA A 367 -30.15 -11.84 7.93
N ALA A 368 -29.19 -12.19 7.08
CA ALA A 368 -29.11 -13.50 6.44
C ALA A 368 -29.03 -14.67 7.44
N ASP A 369 -28.47 -14.44 8.63
CA ASP A 369 -28.30 -15.43 9.69
C ASP A 369 -29.35 -15.33 10.80
N ILE A 370 -30.43 -14.58 10.60
CA ILE A 370 -31.49 -14.36 11.60
C ILE A 370 -32.06 -15.66 12.16
N LYS A 371 -32.23 -16.69 11.30
CA LYS A 371 -32.75 -18.01 11.71
C LYS A 371 -31.84 -18.70 12.73
N TYR A 372 -30.53 -18.51 12.63
CA TYR A 372 -29.56 -19.05 13.59
C TYR A 372 -29.65 -18.32 14.93
N ILE A 373 -29.73 -16.98 14.89
CA ILE A 373 -29.85 -16.19 16.12
C ILE A 373 -31.17 -16.48 16.85
N GLN A 374 -32.28 -16.62 16.13
CA GLN A 374 -33.57 -17.04 16.70
C GLN A 374 -33.51 -18.46 17.31
N LEU A 375 -32.76 -19.38 16.69
CA LEU A 375 -32.54 -20.71 17.24
C LEU A 375 -31.75 -20.65 18.56
N TYR A 376 -30.67 -19.87 18.62
CA TYR A 376 -29.91 -19.67 19.86
C TYR A 376 -30.77 -19.07 20.96
N LYS A 377 -31.56 -18.04 20.63
CA LYS A 377 -32.51 -17.42 21.55
C LYS A 377 -33.46 -18.44 22.17
N ARG A 378 -34.10 -19.30 21.35
CA ARG A 378 -35.02 -20.34 21.84
C ARG A 378 -34.33 -21.34 22.78
N ARG A 379 -33.15 -21.84 22.40
CA ARG A 379 -32.40 -22.78 23.24
C ARG A 379 -32.03 -22.20 24.61
N LEU A 380 -31.67 -20.92 24.65
CA LEU A 380 -31.32 -20.24 25.90
C LEU A 380 -32.54 -20.04 26.81
N MET A 381 -33.74 -19.89 26.26
CA MET A 381 -34.99 -19.83 27.04
C MET A 381 -35.39 -21.19 27.62
N GLU A 382 -34.98 -22.28 26.98
CA GLU A 382 -35.26 -23.66 27.41
C GLU A 382 -34.25 -24.17 28.47
N GLN A 383 -33.15 -23.44 28.71
CA GLN A 383 -32.09 -23.78 29.65
C GLN A 383 -31.89 -22.64 30.68
N PRO A 384 -32.81 -22.53 31.66
CA PRO A 384 -32.82 -21.43 32.63
C PRO A 384 -31.61 -21.41 33.57
#